data_AF-A0A7S1Q9J2-F1
#
_entry.id   AF-A0A7S1Q9J2-F1
#
_cell.length_a   1.000
_cell.length_b   1.000
_cell.length_c   1.000
_cell.angle_alpha   90.00
_cell.angle_beta   90.00
_cell.angle_gamma   90.00
#
_symmetry.space_group_name_H-M   'P 1'
#
loop_
_entity.id
_entity.type
_entity.pdbx_description
1 polymer ?
#
loop_
_entity_poly.entity_id
_entity_poly.type
_entity_poly.pdbx_seq_one_letter_code
_entity_poly.pdbx_strand_id
1 'polypeptide(L)'
;MARQLAWIAALLLLGFAAAARPKWHELEGYTFERYIKDFGKPHRRGTVEHAKRKALFEAALARVQQHNSEGHSWKKGVNKFSDWTPEELKSLRGLKRSMKQHVQTAPERIHTVASAGGAPLPKFVDWRTANPPVLTAVKDQGQCGSCWAHAATESIESHVAIATGELYVLSQQQITSCTPNPQECGGSGGCNGAIAELAFDYIKGKGQQQEWTYPYTSYHGNSGTCQAITEPVVNISGYTKVAHNDADAVAHALAHAGPLAISVDASEWSDYETGVYSGCKYNISMDHAVQAVGYGFDYGLGVDYWIVRNSWSPGWGEAGYIRLLRTPGNTECGWNVDPGNGDGCKGQTAPEWACGMCGIAYDTLYPNFAKLN
;
A
#
# COMPACT_ATOMS: atom_id res chain seq x y z
N MET A 1 -49.95 33.33 27.34
CA MET A 1 -49.13 32.10 27.45
C MET A 1 -49.21 31.41 26.08
N ALA A 2 -48.18 31.05 25.35
CA ALA A 2 -46.74 31.26 25.41
C ALA A 2 -46.24 31.12 23.96
N ARG A 3 -45.31 31.99 23.56
CA ARG A 3 -44.52 31.92 22.33
C ARG A 3 -43.58 30.69 22.40
N GLN A 4 -43.45 29.89 21.35
CA GLN A 4 -42.22 29.16 21.00
C GLN A 4 -42.19 28.98 19.47
N LEU A 5 -41.48 29.83 18.73
CA LEU A 5 -40.05 29.80 18.40
C LEU A 5 -39.70 28.73 17.35
N ALA A 6 -39.46 29.25 16.14
CA ALA A 6 -38.83 28.58 15.02
C ALA A 6 -37.42 28.10 15.37
N TRP A 7 -37.05 26.93 14.83
CA TRP A 7 -35.66 26.51 14.72
C TRP A 7 -35.41 26.01 13.31
N ILE A 8 -34.93 26.90 12.45
CA ILE A 8 -34.25 26.54 11.20
C ILE A 8 -32.86 26.08 11.62
N ALA A 9 -32.60 24.77 11.51
CA ALA A 9 -31.26 24.23 11.68
C ALA A 9 -30.42 24.60 10.44
N ALA A 10 -29.74 25.75 10.50
CA ALA A 10 -28.63 26.03 9.60
C ALA A 10 -27.45 25.13 10.01
N LEU A 11 -27.28 24.01 9.31
CA LEU A 11 -26.05 23.24 9.35
C LEU A 11 -24.91 24.10 8.80
N LEU A 12 -24.19 24.76 9.70
CA LEU A 12 -22.87 25.31 9.41
C LEU A 12 -21.95 24.13 9.08
N LEU A 13 -21.82 23.83 7.79
CA LEU A 13 -20.67 23.12 7.26
C LEU A 13 -19.45 24.01 7.49
N LEU A 14 -18.89 23.95 8.69
CA LEU A 14 -17.50 24.31 8.93
C LEU A 14 -16.65 23.27 8.19
N GLY A 15 -16.52 23.48 6.88
CA GLY A 15 -15.44 22.85 6.13
C GLY A 15 -14.15 23.30 6.79
N PHE A 16 -13.53 22.41 7.57
CA PHE A 16 -12.11 22.53 7.82
C PHE A 16 -11.46 22.41 6.45
N ALA A 17 -11.17 23.56 5.82
CA ALA A 17 -10.21 23.62 4.74
C ALA A 17 -8.91 23.11 5.34
N ALA A 18 -8.62 21.82 5.12
CA ALA A 18 -7.30 21.29 5.39
C ALA A 18 -6.33 22.23 4.66
N ALA A 19 -5.45 22.89 5.41
CA ALA A 19 -4.47 23.78 4.81
C ALA A 19 -3.77 23.01 3.69
N ALA A 20 -3.75 23.59 2.49
CA ALA A 20 -3.07 22.98 1.36
C ALA A 20 -1.61 22.71 1.79
N ARG A 21 -1.24 21.42 1.78
CA ARG A 21 0.11 20.96 2.13
C ARG A 21 1.09 21.53 1.10
N PRO A 22 2.31 21.91 1.51
CA PRO A 22 3.28 22.47 0.59
C PRO A 22 3.60 21.46 -0.52
N LYS A 23 3.66 21.94 -1.75
CA LYS A 23 4.15 21.15 -2.88
C LYS A 23 5.68 21.15 -2.93
N TRP A 24 6.26 20.20 -3.65
CA TRP A 24 7.71 20.05 -3.81
C TRP A 24 8.43 21.34 -4.26
N HIS A 25 7.75 22.22 -5.01
CA HIS A 25 8.27 23.49 -5.50
C HIS A 25 7.98 24.69 -4.56
N GLU A 26 7.37 24.47 -3.40
CA GLU A 26 7.00 25.50 -2.41
C GLU A 26 7.83 25.37 -1.11
N LEU A 27 8.97 24.69 -1.19
CA LEU A 27 9.80 24.34 -0.03
C LEU A 27 10.88 25.38 0.29
N GLU A 28 11.02 26.43 -0.51
CA GLU A 28 11.94 27.53 -0.21
C GLU A 28 11.49 28.28 1.06
N GLY A 29 12.38 28.39 2.04
CA GLY A 29 12.08 29.00 3.34
C GLY A 29 11.08 28.19 4.21
N TYR A 30 10.78 26.94 3.86
CA TYR A 30 9.87 26.10 4.65
C TYR A 30 10.52 25.67 5.98
N THR A 31 9.81 25.86 7.10
CA THR A 31 10.36 25.66 8.45
C THR A 31 9.67 24.54 9.21
N PHE A 32 10.33 24.02 10.25
CA PHE A 32 9.75 23.00 11.13
C PHE A 32 8.48 23.50 11.85
N GLU A 33 8.43 24.79 12.17
CA GLU A 33 7.28 25.42 12.81
C GLU A 33 6.07 25.48 11.88
N ARG A 34 6.30 25.69 10.57
CA ARG A 34 5.26 25.60 9.55
C ARG A 34 4.84 24.15 9.32
N TYR A 35 5.80 23.22 9.28
CA TYR A 35 5.54 21.78 9.23
C TYR A 35 4.64 21.29 10.38
N ILE A 36 4.92 21.70 11.63
CA ILE A 36 4.08 21.37 12.78
C ILE A 36 2.63 21.81 12.56
N LYS A 37 2.43 23.03 12.04
CA LYS A 37 1.09 23.59 11.78
C LYS A 37 0.39 22.86 10.65
N ASP A 38 1.05 22.66 9.51
CA ASP A 38 0.46 22.09 8.30
C ASP A 38 0.09 20.61 8.48
N PHE A 39 0.86 19.87 9.30
CA PHE A 39 0.66 18.44 9.56
C PHE A 39 0.08 18.13 10.95
N GLY A 40 -0.33 19.16 11.71
CA GLY A 40 -0.95 18.99 13.04
C GLY A 40 -0.09 18.21 14.03
N LYS A 41 1.24 18.43 14.02
CA LYS A 41 2.18 17.66 14.84
C LYS A 41 2.09 18.05 16.32
N PRO A 42 2.17 17.08 17.25
CA PRO A 42 2.00 17.34 18.68
C PRO A 42 3.27 17.88 19.37
N HIS A 43 4.30 18.29 18.62
CA HIS A 43 5.63 18.59 19.15
C HIS A 43 5.67 19.94 19.87
N ARG A 44 5.67 19.92 21.21
CA ARG A 44 5.74 21.14 22.02
C ARG A 44 7.14 21.76 22.02
N ARG A 45 7.24 23.03 21.65
CA ARG A 45 8.49 23.83 21.68
C ARG A 45 9.20 23.75 23.04
N GLY A 46 10.53 23.68 23.00
CA GLY A 46 11.39 23.64 24.19
C GLY A 46 11.57 22.26 24.83
N THR A 47 10.94 21.21 24.28
CA THR A 47 11.12 19.82 24.73
C THR A 47 12.27 19.14 23.99
N VAL A 48 12.84 18.09 24.60
CA VAL A 48 13.85 17.23 23.96
C VAL A 48 13.30 16.59 22.67
N GLU A 49 12.04 16.12 22.72
CA GLU A 49 11.38 15.53 21.55
C GLU A 49 11.23 16.55 20.41
N HIS A 50 10.87 17.80 20.70
CA HIS A 50 10.80 18.84 19.67
C HIS A 50 12.17 19.08 19.02
N ALA A 51 13.26 19.12 19.79
CA ALA A 51 14.60 19.28 19.23
C ALA A 51 15.00 18.09 18.33
N LYS A 52 14.71 16.86 18.78
CA LYS A 52 14.94 15.64 17.99
C LYS A 52 14.16 15.66 16.67
N ARG A 53 12.85 15.95 16.74
CA ARG A 53 11.95 15.98 15.57
C ARG A 53 12.31 17.08 14.59
N LYS A 54 12.74 18.24 15.10
CA LYS A 54 13.26 19.33 14.29
C LYS A 54 14.49 18.89 13.49
N ALA A 55 15.47 18.25 14.14
CA ALA A 55 16.67 17.77 13.46
C ALA A 55 16.35 16.73 12.38
N LEU A 56 15.43 15.79 12.66
CA LEU A 56 14.97 14.81 11.67
C LEU A 56 14.30 15.48 10.46
N PHE A 57 13.43 16.45 10.72
CA PHE A 57 12.76 17.24 9.70
C PHE A 57 13.74 18.05 8.84
N GLU A 58 14.69 18.76 9.45
CA GLU A 58 15.68 19.55 8.73
C GLU A 58 16.54 18.66 7.83
N ALA A 59 16.92 17.47 8.33
CA ALA A 59 17.63 16.48 7.53
C ALA A 59 16.77 15.93 6.37
N ALA A 60 15.47 15.69 6.59
CA ALA A 60 14.56 15.26 5.52
C ALA A 60 14.36 16.35 4.47
N LEU A 61 14.14 17.60 4.88
CA LEU A 61 13.98 18.75 3.99
C LEU A 61 15.23 18.96 3.13
N ALA A 62 16.42 18.85 3.71
CA ALA A 62 17.68 18.94 2.96
C ALA A 62 17.80 17.82 1.91
N ARG A 63 17.45 16.57 2.24
CA ARG A 63 17.43 15.46 1.27
C ARG A 63 16.43 15.70 0.13
N VAL A 64 15.24 16.20 0.45
CA VAL A 64 14.19 16.53 -0.54
C VAL A 64 14.70 17.61 -1.50
N GLN A 65 15.25 18.69 -0.97
CA GLN A 65 15.77 19.81 -1.77
C GLN A 65 16.94 19.36 -2.65
N GLN A 66 17.86 18.56 -2.11
CA GLN A 66 18.98 18.00 -2.86
C GLN A 66 18.47 17.17 -4.05
N HIS A 67 17.63 16.16 -3.80
CA HIS A 67 17.04 15.33 -4.86
C HIS A 67 16.35 16.18 -5.93
N ASN A 68 15.52 17.14 -5.52
CA ASN A 68 14.75 17.95 -6.46
C ASN A 68 15.63 18.84 -7.36
N SER A 69 16.88 19.13 -6.96
CA SER A 69 17.88 19.88 -7.73
C SER A 69 18.70 19.04 -8.73
N GLU A 70 18.67 17.71 -8.63
CA GLU A 70 19.49 16.80 -9.43
C GLU A 70 18.85 16.40 -10.78
N GLY A 71 17.68 16.96 -11.12
CA GLY A 71 17.05 16.73 -12.43
C GLY A 71 16.34 15.39 -12.61
N HIS A 72 16.04 14.67 -11.52
CA HIS A 72 15.28 13.40 -11.56
C HIS A 72 13.87 13.57 -12.16
N SER A 73 13.38 12.49 -12.79
CA SER A 73 12.04 12.36 -13.40
C SER A 73 10.88 12.37 -12.39
N TRP A 74 11.20 12.31 -11.10
CA TRP A 74 10.27 12.31 -9.99
C TRP A 74 10.76 13.24 -8.89
N LYS A 75 9.81 13.73 -8.08
CA LYS A 75 10.04 14.72 -7.04
C LYS A 75 9.74 14.15 -5.67
N LYS A 76 10.58 14.54 -4.73
CA LYS A 76 10.37 14.33 -3.30
C LYS A 76 9.61 15.51 -2.70
N GLY A 77 8.88 15.24 -1.63
CA GLY A 77 8.07 16.21 -0.92
C GLY A 77 8.17 16.09 0.58
N VAL A 78 7.75 17.15 1.27
CA VAL A 78 7.53 17.10 2.72
C VAL A 78 6.13 16.52 2.98
N ASN A 79 6.05 15.53 3.86
CA ASN A 79 4.78 14.89 4.23
C ASN A 79 4.76 14.48 5.71
N LYS A 80 3.70 13.77 6.14
CA LYS A 80 3.52 13.38 7.54
C LYS A 80 4.65 12.52 8.13
N PHE A 81 5.58 12.03 7.32
CA PHE A 81 6.73 11.23 7.74
C PHE A 81 8.05 12.00 7.81
N SER A 82 8.07 13.28 7.43
CA SER A 82 9.34 14.03 7.30
C SER A 82 10.08 14.24 8.63
N ASP A 83 9.46 14.00 9.77
CA ASP A 83 10.08 14.03 11.11
C ASP A 83 10.25 12.63 11.74
N TRP A 84 10.11 11.56 10.96
CA TRP A 84 10.23 10.18 11.44
C TRP A 84 11.67 9.67 11.41
N THR A 85 12.00 8.75 12.31
CA THR A 85 13.28 8.02 12.28
C THR A 85 13.24 6.90 11.24
N PRO A 86 14.40 6.38 10.81
CA PRO A 86 14.46 5.20 9.96
C PRO A 86 13.70 3.99 10.51
N GLU A 87 13.73 3.77 11.83
CA GLU A 87 13.03 2.67 12.49
C GLU A 87 11.51 2.86 12.48
N GLU A 88 11.04 4.09 12.67
CA GLU A 88 9.62 4.42 12.56
C GLU A 88 9.11 4.20 11.14
N LEU A 89 9.88 4.64 10.13
CA LEU A 89 9.56 4.40 8.71
C LEU A 89 9.55 2.90 8.38
N LYS A 90 10.54 2.15 8.87
CA LYS A 90 10.63 0.71 8.67
C LYS A 90 9.41 -0.02 9.23
N SER A 91 8.81 0.47 10.32
CA SER A 91 7.61 -0.14 10.91
C SER A 91 6.35 -0.07 10.03
N LEU A 92 6.34 0.80 9.00
CA LEU A 92 5.24 0.89 8.03
C LEU A 92 5.27 -0.25 6.99
N ARG A 93 6.42 -0.88 6.81
CA ARG A 93 6.68 -1.82 5.71
C ARG A 93 6.75 -3.23 6.28
N GLY A 94 5.66 -3.64 6.92
CA GLY A 94 5.42 -5.03 7.35
C GLY A 94 6.31 -5.59 8.45
N LEU A 95 7.63 -5.42 8.46
CA LEU A 95 8.51 -6.29 9.23
C LEU A 95 8.68 -5.91 10.71
N LYS A 96 8.27 -6.81 11.62
CA LYS A 96 8.92 -7.01 12.93
C LYS A 96 9.16 -8.49 13.21
N ARG A 97 10.43 -8.93 13.16
CA ARG A 97 10.82 -10.31 13.48
C ARG A 97 10.68 -10.61 14.98
N SER A 98 10.09 -11.77 15.28
CA SER A 98 10.22 -12.44 16.58
C SER A 98 11.38 -13.44 16.52
N MET A 99 12.34 -13.36 17.44
CA MET A 99 13.47 -14.30 17.50
C MET A 99 13.09 -15.60 18.21
N LYS A 100 12.45 -16.56 17.53
CA LYS A 100 12.43 -17.99 17.93
C LYS A 100 12.53 -18.87 16.69
N GLN A 101 12.96 -20.13 16.78
CA GLN A 101 13.42 -20.95 15.64
C GLN A 101 12.45 -22.08 15.20
N HIS A 102 12.57 -22.42 13.90
CA HIS A 102 12.23 -23.64 13.13
C HIS A 102 10.76 -24.03 12.92
N VAL A 103 10.36 -24.25 11.65
CA VAL A 103 9.63 -25.41 11.08
C VAL A 103 9.63 -25.32 9.53
N GLN A 104 9.67 -26.47 8.82
CA GLN A 104 9.60 -26.64 7.36
C GLN A 104 8.15 -26.72 6.84
N THR A 105 7.88 -26.30 5.58
CA THR A 105 6.52 -26.21 5.01
C THR A 105 6.38 -26.97 3.69
N ALA A 106 5.17 -27.47 3.42
CA ALA A 106 4.80 -28.30 2.27
C ALA A 106 3.99 -27.49 1.22
N PRO A 107 3.99 -27.86 -0.07
CA PRO A 107 3.39 -27.05 -1.12
C PRO A 107 1.88 -27.32 -1.32
N GLU A 108 1.08 -26.25 -1.36
CA GLU A 108 -0.30 -26.27 -1.84
C GLU A 108 -0.34 -26.04 -3.36
N ARG A 109 -1.37 -26.56 -4.05
CA ARG A 109 -1.53 -26.40 -5.51
C ARG A 109 -2.04 -25.00 -5.84
N ILE A 110 -1.12 -24.10 -6.17
CA ILE A 110 -1.42 -22.74 -6.60
C ILE A 110 -1.62 -22.71 -8.12
N HIS A 111 -2.70 -22.07 -8.59
CA HIS A 111 -2.89 -21.78 -10.01
C HIS A 111 -2.04 -20.56 -10.38
N THR A 112 -0.96 -20.80 -11.13
CA THR A 112 -0.13 -19.74 -11.72
C THR A 112 -0.58 -19.46 -13.14
N VAL A 113 -0.87 -18.20 -13.46
CA VAL A 113 -1.13 -17.76 -14.84
C VAL A 113 0.11 -17.14 -15.45
N ALA A 114 0.56 -17.70 -16.56
CA ALA A 114 1.59 -17.09 -17.41
C ALA A 114 0.93 -16.17 -18.45
N SER A 115 1.71 -15.27 -19.06
CA SER A 115 1.24 -14.45 -20.17
C SER A 115 0.67 -15.33 -21.29
N ALA A 116 -0.61 -15.17 -21.60
CA ALA A 116 -1.25 -15.84 -22.73
C ALA A 116 -0.83 -15.10 -24.01
N GLY A 117 0.22 -15.58 -24.66
CA GLY A 117 0.75 -14.94 -25.87
C GLY A 117 -0.34 -14.73 -26.93
N GLY A 118 -0.45 -13.50 -27.45
CA GLY A 118 -1.08 -13.24 -28.75
C GLY A 118 -2.02 -12.04 -28.87
N ALA A 119 -2.57 -11.50 -27.77
CA ALA A 119 -3.41 -10.30 -27.84
C ALA A 119 -2.59 -9.04 -27.52
N PRO A 120 -2.66 -7.96 -28.34
CA PRO A 120 -2.03 -6.70 -27.99
C PRO A 120 -2.71 -6.13 -26.72
N LEU A 121 -1.91 -5.88 -25.69
CA LEU A 121 -2.40 -5.23 -24.47
C LEU A 121 -2.80 -3.77 -24.76
N PRO A 122 -3.84 -3.25 -24.08
CA PRO A 122 -4.16 -1.82 -24.14
C PRO A 122 -2.93 -0.98 -23.78
N LYS A 123 -2.74 0.18 -24.41
CA LYS A 123 -1.62 1.06 -24.07
C LYS A 123 -1.74 1.68 -22.66
N PHE A 124 -2.97 1.82 -22.18
CA PHE A 124 -3.28 2.39 -20.87
C PHE A 124 -4.34 1.54 -20.18
N VAL A 125 -4.11 1.23 -18.92
CA VAL A 125 -5.09 0.65 -18.01
C VAL A 125 -5.07 1.50 -16.75
N ASP A 126 -6.21 2.02 -16.34
CA ASP A 126 -6.33 2.81 -15.10
C ASP A 126 -7.68 2.55 -14.43
N TRP A 127 -7.69 1.64 -13.46
CA TRP A 127 -8.90 1.26 -12.73
C TRP A 127 -9.47 2.41 -11.87
N ARG A 128 -8.72 3.50 -11.64
CA ARG A 128 -9.25 4.71 -10.99
C ARG A 128 -10.29 5.43 -11.85
N THR A 129 -10.28 5.19 -13.16
CA THR A 129 -11.19 5.80 -14.13
C THR A 129 -12.40 4.92 -14.46
N ALA A 130 -12.51 3.74 -13.84
CA ALA A 130 -13.61 2.82 -14.05
C ALA A 130 -14.96 3.47 -13.71
N ASN A 131 -15.96 3.17 -14.54
CA ASN A 131 -17.34 3.60 -14.32
C ASN A 131 -18.29 2.42 -14.59
N PRO A 132 -19.02 1.90 -13.58
CA PRO A 132 -19.03 2.35 -12.18
C PRO A 132 -17.66 2.20 -11.47
N PRO A 133 -17.42 2.94 -10.37
CA PRO A 133 -16.16 2.85 -9.64
C PRO A 133 -15.91 1.46 -9.07
N VAL A 134 -14.67 0.98 -9.20
CA VAL A 134 -14.24 -0.30 -8.63
C VAL A 134 -13.18 -0.13 -7.53
N LEU A 135 -12.76 1.09 -7.23
CA LEU A 135 -11.77 1.36 -6.19
C LEU A 135 -12.42 2.17 -5.05
N THR A 136 -12.20 1.75 -3.81
CA THR A 136 -12.54 2.55 -2.62
C THR A 136 -11.59 3.76 -2.47
N ALA A 137 -11.87 4.65 -1.51
CA ALA A 137 -10.93 5.72 -1.17
C ALA A 137 -9.63 5.17 -0.54
N VAL A 138 -8.49 5.81 -0.84
CA VAL A 138 -7.18 5.41 -0.29
C VAL A 138 -7.22 5.40 1.24
N LYS A 139 -6.78 4.28 1.82
CA LYS A 139 -6.77 4.03 3.26
C LYS A 139 -5.48 4.54 3.93
N ASP A 140 -5.43 4.45 5.26
CA ASP A 140 -4.26 4.84 6.05
C ASP A 140 -3.97 3.80 7.14
N GLN A 141 -2.91 3.01 6.94
CA GLN A 141 -2.51 1.97 7.90
C GLN A 141 -1.97 2.54 9.21
N GLY A 142 -1.63 3.83 9.26
CA GLY A 142 -1.05 4.47 10.44
C GLY A 142 0.33 3.89 10.77
N GLN A 143 0.57 3.56 12.04
CA GLN A 143 1.82 3.04 12.59
C GLN A 143 1.88 1.50 12.65
N CYS A 144 1.03 0.83 11.90
CA CYS A 144 0.91 -0.62 11.90
C CYS A 144 1.45 -1.19 10.59
N GLY A 145 2.26 -2.25 10.67
CA GLY A 145 2.74 -3.03 9.52
C GLY A 145 1.65 -3.93 8.92
N SER A 146 0.43 -3.41 8.73
CA SER A 146 -0.74 -4.09 8.18
C SER A 146 -0.93 -3.82 6.68
N CYS A 147 0.12 -3.42 5.97
CA CYS A 147 0.10 -3.18 4.52
C CYS A 147 -0.47 -4.38 3.75
N TRP A 148 -0.12 -5.60 4.15
CA TRP A 148 -0.63 -6.85 3.58
C TRP A 148 -2.16 -7.00 3.72
N ALA A 149 -2.71 -6.60 4.87
CA ALA A 149 -4.15 -6.63 5.10
C ALA A 149 -4.88 -5.57 4.28
N HIS A 150 -4.27 -4.39 4.10
CA HIS A 150 -4.80 -3.34 3.22
C HIS A 150 -4.78 -3.78 1.75
N ALA A 151 -3.63 -4.24 1.24
CA ALA A 151 -3.48 -4.70 -0.14
C ALA A 151 -4.46 -5.83 -0.50
N ALA A 152 -4.61 -6.81 0.40
CA ALA A 152 -5.59 -7.89 0.23
C ALA A 152 -7.04 -7.35 0.24
N THR A 153 -7.38 -6.53 1.23
CA THR A 153 -8.72 -5.94 1.36
C THR A 153 -9.08 -5.11 0.14
N GLU A 154 -8.23 -4.19 -0.28
CA GLU A 154 -8.47 -3.31 -1.44
C GLU A 154 -8.58 -4.12 -2.74
N SER A 155 -7.84 -5.23 -2.86
CA SER A 155 -7.96 -6.15 -3.99
C SER A 155 -9.29 -6.91 -3.98
N ILE A 156 -9.76 -7.38 -2.83
CA ILE A 156 -11.09 -8.01 -2.68
C ILE A 156 -12.21 -7.00 -3.01
N GLU A 157 -12.13 -5.77 -2.49
CA GLU A 157 -13.07 -4.68 -2.79
C GLU A 157 -13.17 -4.43 -4.31
N SER A 158 -12.01 -4.43 -4.99
CA SER A 158 -11.98 -4.15 -6.42
C SER A 158 -12.60 -5.27 -7.25
N HIS A 159 -12.24 -6.51 -6.93
CA HIS A 159 -12.72 -7.65 -7.69
C HIS A 159 -14.19 -7.98 -7.41
N VAL A 160 -14.70 -7.73 -6.18
CA VAL A 160 -16.16 -7.84 -5.95
C VAL A 160 -16.91 -6.76 -6.74
N ALA A 161 -16.42 -5.53 -6.78
CA ALA A 161 -17.05 -4.46 -7.56
C ALA A 161 -17.03 -4.76 -9.06
N ILE A 162 -15.95 -5.35 -9.58
CA ILE A 162 -15.87 -5.82 -10.98
C ILE A 162 -16.88 -6.95 -11.23
N ALA A 163 -17.03 -7.89 -10.31
CA ALA A 163 -17.88 -9.06 -10.47
C ALA A 163 -19.38 -8.78 -10.29
N THR A 164 -19.75 -7.87 -9.37
CA THR A 164 -21.14 -7.65 -8.95
C THR A 164 -21.68 -6.27 -9.31
N GLY A 165 -20.80 -5.30 -9.59
CA GLY A 165 -21.16 -3.89 -9.69
C GLY A 165 -21.34 -3.19 -8.33
N GLU A 166 -21.11 -3.88 -7.21
CA GLU A 166 -21.25 -3.33 -5.86
C GLU A 166 -19.88 -3.05 -5.23
N LEU A 167 -19.65 -1.80 -4.85
CA LEU A 167 -18.41 -1.38 -4.19
C LEU A 167 -18.60 -1.34 -2.66
N TYR A 168 -18.03 -2.31 -1.98
CA TYR A 168 -18.01 -2.38 -0.52
C TYR A 168 -16.75 -1.72 0.05
N VAL A 169 -16.88 -1.08 1.21
CA VAL A 169 -15.72 -0.69 2.04
C VAL A 169 -15.52 -1.77 3.10
N LEU A 170 -14.56 -2.66 2.85
CA LEU A 170 -14.29 -3.85 3.63
C LEU A 170 -13.30 -3.60 4.76
N SER A 171 -13.39 -4.42 5.81
CA SER A 171 -12.58 -4.30 7.02
C SER A 171 -11.22 -4.98 6.86
N GLN A 172 -10.18 -4.16 6.71
CA GLN A 172 -8.79 -4.60 6.88
C GLN A 172 -8.46 -4.95 8.34
N GLN A 173 -9.23 -4.44 9.31
CA GLN A 173 -9.04 -4.77 10.72
C GLN A 173 -9.33 -6.25 10.98
N GLN A 174 -10.39 -6.79 10.39
CA GLN A 174 -10.70 -8.20 10.49
C GLN A 174 -9.51 -9.06 10.06
N ILE A 175 -8.94 -8.77 8.88
CA ILE A 175 -7.76 -9.49 8.37
C ILE A 175 -6.57 -9.30 9.32
N THR A 176 -6.31 -8.06 9.76
CA THR A 176 -5.20 -7.73 10.66
C THR A 176 -5.27 -8.48 11.99
N SER A 177 -6.45 -8.56 12.61
CA SER A 177 -6.61 -9.17 13.94
C SER A 177 -6.78 -10.69 13.92
N CYS A 178 -7.34 -11.26 12.85
CA CYS A 178 -7.85 -12.63 12.86
C CYS A 178 -7.09 -13.64 12.00
N THR A 179 -6.25 -13.19 11.07
CA THR A 179 -5.57 -14.10 10.14
C THR A 179 -4.49 -14.90 10.86
N PRO A 180 -4.54 -16.25 10.82
CA PRO A 180 -3.47 -17.09 11.34
C PRO A 180 -2.19 -16.95 10.51
N ASN A 181 -1.03 -16.85 11.18
CA ASN A 181 0.27 -16.89 10.53
C ASN A 181 1.23 -17.86 11.26
N PRO A 182 0.94 -19.17 11.27
CA PRO A 182 1.70 -20.14 12.05
C PRO A 182 3.15 -20.31 11.56
N GLN A 183 3.41 -20.00 10.29
CA GLN A 183 4.72 -20.12 9.65
C GLN A 183 5.50 -18.79 9.67
N GLU A 184 4.93 -17.75 10.28
CA GLU A 184 5.50 -16.40 10.33
C GLU A 184 5.97 -15.91 8.94
N CYS A 185 5.12 -16.10 7.92
CA CYS A 185 5.36 -15.61 6.55
C CYS A 185 5.14 -14.11 6.47
N GLY A 186 6.14 -13.39 5.97
CA GLY A 186 6.17 -11.93 5.90
C GLY A 186 6.17 -11.20 7.24
N GLY A 187 6.35 -11.92 8.35
CA GLY A 187 6.27 -11.37 9.71
C GLY A 187 5.51 -12.26 10.68
N SER A 188 5.21 -11.75 11.87
CA SER A 188 4.51 -12.54 12.92
C SER A 188 2.99 -12.38 12.93
N GLY A 189 2.42 -11.68 11.94
CA GLY A 189 0.99 -11.37 11.84
C GLY A 189 0.60 -10.00 12.39
N GLY A 190 -0.62 -9.57 12.06
CA GLY A 190 -1.17 -8.27 12.46
C GLY A 190 -0.29 -7.09 12.06
N CYS A 191 0.05 -6.22 13.03
CA CYS A 191 0.93 -5.08 12.80
C CYS A 191 2.41 -5.41 12.64
N ASN A 192 2.79 -6.68 12.75
CA ASN A 192 4.16 -7.15 12.60
C ASN A 192 4.39 -7.86 11.26
N GLY A 193 3.47 -7.67 10.30
CA GLY A 193 3.61 -8.14 8.92
C GLY A 193 3.06 -9.53 8.69
N ALA A 194 2.49 -9.72 7.51
CA ALA A 194 2.23 -11.02 6.91
C ALA A 194 2.17 -10.85 5.37
N ILE A 195 1.78 -11.89 4.65
CA ILE A 195 1.63 -11.89 3.18
C ILE A 195 0.15 -11.90 2.77
N ALA A 196 -0.15 -11.42 1.55
CA ALA A 196 -1.53 -11.30 1.06
C ALA A 196 -2.21 -12.66 0.86
N GLU A 197 -1.46 -13.73 0.60
CA GLU A 197 -1.95 -15.11 0.48
C GLU A 197 -2.69 -15.54 1.74
N LEU A 198 -2.09 -15.31 2.91
CA LEU A 198 -2.69 -15.67 4.20
C LEU A 198 -4.02 -14.94 4.41
N ALA A 199 -4.10 -13.68 3.96
CA ALA A 199 -5.33 -12.90 3.99
C ALA A 199 -6.41 -13.55 3.11
N PHE A 200 -6.06 -13.91 1.87
CA PHE A 200 -7.00 -14.54 0.95
C PHE A 200 -7.45 -15.92 1.41
N ASP A 201 -6.55 -16.75 1.96
CA ASP A 201 -6.90 -18.05 2.53
C ASP A 201 -7.83 -17.91 3.74
N TYR A 202 -7.58 -16.93 4.60
CA TYR A 202 -8.47 -16.62 5.72
C TYR A 202 -9.86 -16.19 5.23
N ILE A 203 -9.93 -15.25 4.26
CA ILE A 203 -11.22 -14.76 3.75
C ILE A 203 -11.99 -15.85 3.01
N LYS A 204 -11.33 -16.73 2.25
CA LYS A 204 -11.98 -17.88 1.59
C LYS A 204 -12.81 -18.74 2.55
N GLY A 205 -12.35 -18.88 3.81
CA GLY A 205 -13.03 -19.68 4.83
C GLY A 205 -14.00 -18.91 5.74
N LYS A 206 -13.87 -17.58 5.85
CA LYS A 206 -14.62 -16.76 6.82
C LYS A 206 -15.50 -15.68 6.20
N GLY A 207 -15.25 -15.31 4.95
CA GLY A 207 -15.76 -14.09 4.34
C GLY A 207 -15.22 -12.83 5.01
N GLN A 208 -15.51 -11.67 4.43
CA GLN A 208 -15.07 -10.37 4.91
C GLN A 208 -16.26 -9.45 5.25
N GLN A 209 -16.19 -8.80 6.41
CA GLN A 209 -17.15 -7.79 6.83
C GLN A 209 -16.78 -6.39 6.31
N GLN A 210 -17.72 -5.47 6.42
CA GLN A 210 -17.49 -4.06 6.12
C GLN A 210 -16.73 -3.33 7.24
N GLU A 211 -16.03 -2.28 6.87
CA GLU A 211 -15.29 -1.40 7.79
C GLU A 211 -16.19 -0.84 8.90
N TRP A 212 -17.45 -0.50 8.59
CA TRP A 212 -18.35 0.08 9.59
C TRP A 212 -18.84 -0.93 10.65
N THR A 213 -18.81 -2.25 10.37
CA THR A 213 -19.14 -3.29 11.36
C THR A 213 -17.89 -3.84 12.06
N TYR A 214 -16.71 -3.69 11.48
CA TYR A 214 -15.43 -4.04 12.11
C TYR A 214 -14.37 -2.93 11.82
N PRO A 215 -14.38 -1.81 12.56
CA PRO A 215 -13.56 -0.65 12.25
C PRO A 215 -12.06 -0.84 12.48
N TYR A 216 -11.25 -0.08 11.75
CA TYR A 216 -9.80 -0.03 11.91
C TYR A 216 -9.38 0.63 13.21
N THR A 217 -8.80 -0.18 14.09
CA THR A 217 -8.28 0.22 15.40
C THR A 217 -6.75 0.11 15.47
N SER A 218 -6.14 -0.47 14.44
CA SER A 218 -4.69 -0.70 14.42
C SER A 218 -3.85 0.52 14.05
N TYR A 219 -4.46 1.67 13.77
CA TYR A 219 -3.78 2.89 13.33
C TYR A 219 -2.59 3.31 14.21
N HIS A 220 -2.58 2.97 15.50
CA HIS A 220 -1.49 3.26 16.42
C HIS A 220 -0.52 2.08 16.67
N GLY A 221 -0.48 1.10 15.76
CA GLY A 221 0.50 0.01 15.80
C GLY A 221 0.13 -1.19 16.68
N ASN A 222 -1.14 -1.32 17.07
CA ASN A 222 -1.65 -2.47 17.82
C ASN A 222 -2.53 -3.34 16.92
N SER A 223 -2.24 -4.64 16.80
CA SER A 223 -3.00 -5.57 15.95
C SER A 223 -4.49 -5.70 16.31
N GLY A 224 -4.88 -5.28 17.52
CA GLY A 224 -6.21 -5.49 18.06
C GLY A 224 -6.48 -6.95 18.41
N THR A 225 -7.66 -7.20 18.98
CA THR A 225 -8.13 -8.56 19.30
C THR A 225 -9.07 -9.03 18.20
N CYS A 226 -8.93 -10.29 17.77
CA CYS A 226 -9.89 -10.89 16.84
C CYS A 226 -11.28 -10.99 17.51
N GLN A 227 -12.27 -10.36 16.88
CA GLN A 227 -13.67 -10.38 17.31
C GLN A 227 -14.46 -11.42 16.51
N ALA A 228 -15.66 -11.75 17.00
CA ALA A 228 -16.56 -12.66 16.29
C ALA A 228 -16.97 -12.07 14.94
N ILE A 229 -16.98 -12.91 13.90
CA ILE A 229 -17.46 -12.55 12.57
C ILE A 229 -18.96 -12.87 12.54
N THR A 230 -19.79 -11.84 12.39
CA THR A 230 -21.24 -11.92 12.48
C THR A 230 -21.94 -11.76 11.13
N GLU A 231 -21.38 -10.98 10.19
CA GLU A 231 -22.04 -10.64 8.91
C GLU A 231 -21.02 -10.37 7.78
N PRO A 232 -20.36 -11.42 7.24
CA PRO A 232 -19.51 -11.24 6.07
C PRO A 232 -20.37 -10.90 4.84
N VAL A 233 -20.00 -9.84 4.12
CA VAL A 233 -20.69 -9.39 2.89
C VAL A 233 -20.01 -9.90 1.62
N VAL A 234 -18.75 -10.34 1.72
CA VAL A 234 -17.96 -10.82 0.60
C VAL A 234 -17.32 -12.16 0.94
N ASN A 235 -17.23 -13.07 -0.03
CA ASN A 235 -16.42 -14.27 0.08
C ASN A 235 -15.68 -14.53 -1.25
N ILE A 236 -14.50 -15.13 -1.16
CA ILE A 236 -13.67 -15.50 -2.32
C ILE A 236 -13.58 -17.02 -2.42
N SER A 237 -13.41 -17.56 -3.63
CA SER A 237 -13.19 -18.99 -3.83
C SER A 237 -11.71 -19.39 -3.73
N GLY A 238 -10.81 -18.40 -3.77
CA GLY A 238 -9.36 -18.57 -3.71
C GLY A 238 -8.66 -17.34 -4.29
N TYR A 239 -7.45 -17.52 -4.79
CA TYR A 239 -6.69 -16.48 -5.48
C TYR A 239 -5.86 -17.11 -6.61
N THR A 240 -5.40 -16.28 -7.54
CA THR A 240 -4.50 -16.65 -8.62
C THR A 240 -3.18 -15.91 -8.44
N LYS A 241 -2.06 -16.63 -8.53
CA LYS A 241 -0.73 -16.02 -8.61
C LYS A 241 -0.39 -15.72 -10.07
N VAL A 242 0.12 -14.53 -10.32
CA VAL A 242 0.71 -14.18 -11.61
C VAL A 242 2.12 -14.80 -11.69
N ALA A 243 2.56 -15.16 -12.89
CA ALA A 243 3.89 -15.70 -13.09
C ALA A 243 4.96 -14.78 -12.49
N HIS A 244 5.82 -15.40 -11.70
CA HIS A 244 6.89 -14.73 -10.97
C HIS A 244 7.92 -14.13 -11.94
N ASN A 245 8.34 -12.89 -11.69
CA ASN A 245 9.24 -12.12 -12.55
C ASN A 245 8.75 -11.99 -14.00
N ASP A 246 7.45 -11.86 -14.23
CA ASP A 246 6.87 -11.67 -15.55
C ASP A 246 6.03 -10.38 -15.60
N ALA A 247 6.67 -9.28 -15.95
CA ALA A 247 6.02 -7.98 -16.10
C ALA A 247 4.90 -7.98 -17.16
N ASP A 248 5.00 -8.81 -18.19
CA ASP A 248 3.95 -8.91 -19.22
C ASP A 248 2.73 -9.66 -18.67
N ALA A 249 2.94 -10.69 -17.84
CA ALA A 249 1.86 -11.35 -17.12
C ALA A 249 1.18 -10.42 -16.11
N VAL A 250 1.94 -9.55 -15.43
CA VAL A 250 1.38 -8.49 -14.56
C VAL A 250 0.52 -7.52 -15.37
N ALA A 251 1.01 -7.02 -16.50
CA ALA A 251 0.25 -6.12 -17.37
C ALA A 251 -1.01 -6.80 -17.95
N HIS A 252 -0.90 -8.08 -18.32
CA HIS A 252 -2.03 -8.87 -18.79
C HIS A 252 -3.08 -9.08 -17.69
N ALA A 253 -2.67 -9.41 -16.47
CA ALA A 253 -3.58 -9.55 -15.33
C ALA A 253 -4.27 -8.22 -14.99
N LEU A 254 -3.55 -7.09 -15.02
CA LEU A 254 -4.16 -5.77 -14.84
C LEU A 254 -5.19 -5.43 -15.92
N ALA A 255 -4.93 -5.80 -17.18
CA ALA A 255 -5.82 -5.52 -18.31
C ALA A 255 -7.08 -6.38 -18.34
N HIS A 256 -7.01 -7.61 -17.85
CA HIS A 256 -8.05 -8.62 -18.07
C HIS A 256 -8.70 -9.17 -16.80
N ALA A 257 -8.03 -9.10 -15.65
CA ALA A 257 -8.56 -9.57 -14.37
C ALA A 257 -8.97 -8.43 -13.45
N GLY A 258 -8.13 -7.40 -13.28
CA GLY A 258 -8.40 -6.29 -12.37
C GLY A 258 -7.16 -5.84 -11.61
N PRO A 259 -7.33 -4.98 -10.59
CA PRO A 259 -6.26 -4.59 -9.66
C PRO A 259 -5.62 -5.80 -8.97
N LEU A 260 -4.32 -5.72 -8.68
CA LEU A 260 -3.51 -6.84 -8.16
C LEU A 260 -2.90 -6.47 -6.81
N ALA A 261 -2.90 -7.39 -5.85
CA ALA A 261 -2.05 -7.29 -4.67
C ALA A 261 -0.61 -7.64 -5.09
N ILE A 262 0.33 -6.77 -4.74
CA ILE A 262 1.75 -6.91 -5.08
C ILE A 262 2.62 -6.68 -3.86
N SER A 263 3.74 -7.40 -3.77
CA SER A 263 4.84 -7.03 -2.89
C SER A 263 5.82 -6.11 -3.63
N VAL A 264 6.44 -5.19 -2.89
CA VAL A 264 7.46 -4.24 -3.39
C VAL A 264 8.49 -3.92 -2.31
N ASP A 265 9.64 -3.39 -2.73
CA ASP A 265 10.55 -2.64 -1.85
C ASP A 265 10.12 -1.16 -1.79
N ALA A 266 9.57 -0.75 -0.66
CA ALA A 266 9.15 0.63 -0.42
C ALA A 266 10.13 1.41 0.47
N SER A 267 11.39 0.94 0.59
CA SER A 267 12.37 1.51 1.52
C SER A 267 12.59 3.00 1.36
N GLU A 268 12.58 3.47 0.11
CA GLU A 268 12.89 4.84 -0.29
C GLU A 268 11.64 5.62 -0.78
N TRP A 269 10.44 5.12 -0.48
CA TRP A 269 9.17 5.73 -0.95
C TRP A 269 8.63 6.83 -0.02
N SER A 270 9.14 6.91 1.22
CA SER A 270 8.50 7.69 2.28
C SER A 270 8.33 9.17 1.93
N ASP A 271 9.22 9.74 1.13
CA ASP A 271 9.21 11.14 0.69
C ASP A 271 8.81 11.35 -0.77
N TYR A 272 8.32 10.32 -1.48
CA TYR A 272 7.78 10.47 -2.83
C TYR A 272 6.57 11.42 -2.86
N GLU A 273 6.55 12.36 -3.82
CA GLU A 273 5.42 13.26 -4.06
C GLU A 273 4.78 13.06 -5.44
N THR A 274 5.57 13.02 -6.52
CA THR A 274 5.03 12.93 -7.90
C THR A 274 6.08 12.51 -8.93
N GLY A 275 5.64 12.07 -10.11
CA GLY A 275 6.48 11.71 -11.25
C GLY A 275 6.64 10.20 -11.42
N VAL A 276 7.46 9.76 -12.38
CA VAL A 276 7.72 8.33 -12.57
C VAL A 276 8.94 7.94 -11.74
N TYR A 277 8.67 7.24 -10.64
CA TYR A 277 9.66 6.82 -9.66
C TYR A 277 10.57 5.72 -10.22
N SER A 278 11.87 5.93 -10.10
CA SER A 278 12.93 5.02 -10.55
C SER A 278 14.06 4.90 -9.52
N GLY A 279 13.73 5.05 -8.22
CA GLY A 279 14.72 5.19 -7.14
C GLY A 279 15.10 3.90 -6.41
N CYS A 280 14.44 2.77 -6.69
CA CYS A 280 14.78 1.50 -6.05
C CYS A 280 16.12 0.95 -6.57
N LYS A 281 16.95 0.47 -5.65
CA LYS A 281 18.25 -0.15 -5.97
C LYS A 281 18.05 -1.65 -6.21
N TYR A 282 18.90 -2.27 -7.02
CA TYR A 282 18.85 -3.71 -7.32
C TYR A 282 19.38 -4.63 -6.20
N ASN A 283 19.47 -4.10 -4.97
CA ASN A 283 19.62 -4.90 -3.76
C ASN A 283 18.29 -4.83 -3.04
N ILE A 284 17.32 -5.55 -3.60
CA ILE A 284 15.90 -5.40 -3.30
C ILE A 284 15.64 -5.94 -1.89
N SER A 285 14.80 -5.23 -1.14
CA SER A 285 14.27 -5.71 0.13
C SER A 285 12.76 -5.62 0.04
N MET A 286 12.12 -6.71 -0.40
CA MET A 286 10.67 -6.76 -0.42
C MET A 286 10.17 -6.54 1.00
N ASP A 287 9.41 -5.49 1.24
CA ASP A 287 9.02 -5.13 2.61
C ASP A 287 7.61 -4.56 2.69
N HIS A 288 6.96 -4.28 1.57
CA HIS A 288 5.68 -3.61 1.59
C HIS A 288 4.70 -4.24 0.59
N ALA A 289 3.45 -4.38 1.02
CA ALA A 289 2.38 -4.91 0.17
C ALA A 289 1.42 -3.78 -0.19
N VAL A 290 1.12 -3.66 -1.48
CA VAL A 290 0.32 -2.57 -2.07
C VAL A 290 -0.57 -3.11 -3.18
N GLN A 291 -1.37 -2.25 -3.80
CA GLN A 291 -2.23 -2.64 -4.91
C GLN A 291 -1.77 -1.99 -6.22
N ALA A 292 -1.42 -2.78 -7.24
CA ALA A 292 -1.30 -2.29 -8.61
C ALA A 292 -2.71 -2.08 -9.20
N VAL A 293 -2.96 -0.91 -9.76
CA VAL A 293 -4.29 -0.53 -10.30
C VAL A 293 -4.24 -0.13 -11.78
N GLY A 294 -3.09 -0.28 -12.42
CA GLY A 294 -2.96 0.07 -13.83
C GLY A 294 -1.53 0.27 -14.31
N TYR A 295 -1.42 0.74 -15.54
CA TYR A 295 -0.18 1.12 -16.20
C TYR A 295 -0.47 2.11 -17.33
N GLY A 296 0.57 2.81 -17.78
CA GLY A 296 0.46 3.74 -18.89
C GLY A 296 1.82 4.19 -19.41
N PHE A 297 1.79 5.28 -20.18
CA PHE A 297 2.95 5.90 -20.79
C PHE A 297 2.96 7.40 -20.49
N ASP A 298 4.06 7.91 -19.95
CA ASP A 298 4.26 9.34 -19.71
C ASP A 298 4.89 9.98 -20.95
N TYR A 299 4.10 10.78 -21.68
CA TYR A 299 4.56 11.42 -22.92
C TYR A 299 5.62 12.51 -22.69
N GLY A 300 5.66 13.13 -21.51
CA GLY A 300 6.64 14.16 -21.20
C GLY A 300 8.02 13.57 -20.91
N LEU A 301 8.04 12.37 -20.29
CA LEU A 301 9.27 11.66 -19.94
C LEU A 301 9.68 10.61 -20.98
N GLY A 302 8.75 10.17 -21.84
CA GLY A 302 9.00 9.14 -22.84
C GLY A 302 9.13 7.73 -22.25
N VAL A 303 8.52 7.46 -21.10
CA VAL A 303 8.66 6.19 -20.36
C VAL A 303 7.33 5.55 -20.01
N ASP A 304 7.30 4.23 -19.96
CA ASP A 304 6.19 3.46 -19.41
C ASP A 304 6.19 3.49 -17.87
N TYR A 305 5.02 3.39 -17.26
CA TYR A 305 4.88 3.31 -15.81
C TYR A 305 3.77 2.35 -15.35
N TRP A 306 3.92 1.84 -14.13
CA TRP A 306 2.86 1.21 -13.33
C TRP A 306 2.13 2.26 -12.49
N ILE A 307 0.86 2.04 -12.18
CA ILE A 307 0.09 2.84 -11.22
C ILE A 307 -0.14 1.98 -9.99
N VAL A 308 0.36 2.44 -8.85
CA VAL A 308 0.30 1.68 -7.59
C VAL A 308 -0.38 2.51 -6.51
N ARG A 309 -1.39 1.93 -5.88
CA ARG A 309 -2.12 2.46 -4.74
C ARG A 309 -1.41 2.06 -3.45
N ASN A 310 -1.09 3.03 -2.61
CA ASN A 310 -0.47 2.81 -1.31
C ASN A 310 -1.49 3.01 -0.17
N SER A 311 -1.16 2.55 1.03
CA SER A 311 -2.00 2.62 2.24
C SER A 311 -1.47 3.64 3.26
N TRP A 312 -0.82 4.71 2.80
CA TRP A 312 -0.15 5.73 3.65
C TRP A 312 -0.89 7.07 3.72
N SER A 313 -2.22 7.06 3.58
CA SER A 313 -3.10 8.24 3.47
C SER A 313 -3.19 8.79 2.03
N PRO A 314 -4.35 9.38 1.64
CA PRO A 314 -4.48 10.13 0.39
C PRO A 314 -3.52 11.31 0.26
N GLY A 315 -2.90 11.76 1.34
CA GLY A 315 -1.99 12.91 1.31
C GLY A 315 -0.50 12.54 1.20
N TRP A 316 -0.18 11.28 0.91
CA TRP A 316 1.15 10.82 0.47
C TRP A 316 1.16 10.65 -1.05
N GLY A 317 2.29 10.94 -1.72
CA GLY A 317 2.41 10.77 -3.17
C GLY A 317 1.35 11.50 -4.00
N GLU A 318 0.96 10.88 -5.12
CA GLU A 318 -0.04 11.37 -6.07
C GLU A 318 -1.44 10.98 -5.59
N ALA A 319 -1.94 11.69 -4.56
CA ALA A 319 -3.24 11.42 -3.92
C ALA A 319 -3.35 10.00 -3.31
N GLY A 320 -2.25 9.49 -2.73
CA GLY A 320 -2.14 8.15 -2.18
C GLY A 320 -1.54 7.11 -3.13
N TYR A 321 -1.17 7.53 -4.34
CA TYR A 321 -0.61 6.65 -5.38
C TYR A 321 0.83 7.00 -5.70
N ILE A 322 1.53 6.07 -6.34
CA ILE A 322 2.85 6.24 -6.93
C ILE A 322 2.85 5.67 -8.35
N ARG A 323 3.60 6.33 -9.24
CA ARG A 323 3.91 5.77 -10.56
C ARG A 323 5.31 5.20 -10.53
N LEU A 324 5.46 3.90 -10.80
CA LEU A 324 6.77 3.24 -10.86
C LEU A 324 7.20 3.08 -12.30
N LEU A 325 8.49 3.26 -12.59
CA LEU A 325 9.04 2.98 -13.91
C LEU A 325 8.70 1.55 -14.34
N ARG A 326 8.19 1.40 -15.56
CA ARG A 326 7.95 0.10 -16.19
C ARG A 326 8.88 0.00 -17.39
N THR A 327 9.72 -1.02 -17.44
CA THR A 327 10.61 -1.24 -18.58
C THR A 327 10.12 -2.42 -19.43
N PRO A 328 10.18 -2.32 -20.77
CA PRO A 328 9.93 -3.45 -21.64
C PRO A 328 10.86 -4.62 -21.31
N GLY A 329 10.35 -5.85 -21.33
CA GLY A 329 11.16 -7.06 -21.12
C GLY A 329 11.61 -7.28 -19.68
N ASN A 330 11.04 -6.56 -18.70
CA ASN A 330 11.29 -6.76 -17.28
C ASN A 330 12.78 -6.66 -16.87
N THR A 331 13.49 -5.66 -17.39
CA THR A 331 14.95 -5.55 -17.24
C THR A 331 15.43 -5.07 -15.88
N GLU A 332 14.54 -4.51 -15.07
CA GLU A 332 14.85 -3.95 -13.75
C GLU A 332 14.85 -5.07 -12.71
N CYS A 333 15.95 -5.82 -12.58
CA CYS A 333 16.03 -6.96 -11.66
C CYS A 333 17.20 -6.86 -10.69
N GLY A 334 17.03 -7.49 -9.53
CA GLY A 334 18.04 -7.55 -8.48
C GLY A 334 17.85 -8.74 -7.56
N TRP A 335 18.82 -8.95 -6.67
CA TRP A 335 18.70 -9.96 -5.63
C TRP A 335 17.88 -9.40 -4.47
N ASN A 336 16.81 -10.10 -4.10
CA ASN A 336 16.20 -10.02 -2.79
C ASN A 336 17.10 -10.75 -1.79
N VAL A 337 17.96 -10.01 -1.10
CA VAL A 337 19.03 -10.59 -0.25
C VAL A 337 18.55 -10.95 1.16
N ASP A 338 17.33 -10.57 1.53
CA ASP A 338 16.70 -10.93 2.80
C ASP A 338 15.22 -11.24 2.57
N PRO A 339 14.85 -12.37 1.94
CA PRO A 339 13.44 -12.70 1.74
C PRO A 339 12.67 -12.90 3.05
N GLY A 340 13.36 -13.19 4.16
CA GLY A 340 12.75 -13.17 5.49
C GLY A 340 12.29 -11.77 5.94
N ASN A 341 12.67 -10.74 5.21
CA ASN A 341 12.07 -9.41 5.22
C ASN A 341 10.89 -9.43 4.22
N GLY A 342 9.67 -9.25 4.72
CA GLY A 342 8.48 -8.96 3.90
C GLY A 342 7.73 -10.13 3.26
N ASP A 343 8.41 -11.06 2.59
CA ASP A 343 7.71 -12.04 1.72
C ASP A 343 7.87 -13.51 2.14
N GLY A 344 9.03 -13.86 2.71
CA GLY A 344 9.38 -15.23 3.06
C GLY A 344 8.78 -15.70 4.38
N CYS A 345 8.52 -17.00 4.47
CA CYS A 345 8.23 -17.71 5.72
C CYS A 345 9.48 -17.86 6.58
N LYS A 346 9.27 -17.95 7.89
CA LYS A 346 10.34 -18.12 8.86
C LYS A 346 11.24 -19.31 8.51
N GLY A 347 12.52 -19.02 8.31
CA GLY A 347 13.53 -20.00 7.91
C GLY A 347 13.88 -19.96 6.42
N GLN A 348 13.11 -19.23 5.61
CA GLN A 348 13.51 -18.88 4.24
C GLN A 348 14.47 -17.71 4.28
N THR A 349 15.74 -17.98 3.96
CA THR A 349 16.83 -16.99 3.98
C THR A 349 17.67 -17.02 2.71
N ALA A 350 17.33 -17.88 1.76
CA ALA A 350 18.07 -17.99 0.50
C ALA A 350 17.69 -16.81 -0.39
N PRO A 351 18.65 -16.02 -0.89
CA PRO A 351 18.34 -14.89 -1.76
C PRO A 351 17.50 -15.30 -2.98
N GLU A 352 16.50 -14.48 -3.30
CA GLU A 352 15.57 -14.74 -4.40
C GLU A 352 15.73 -13.66 -5.48
N TRP A 353 15.55 -14.02 -6.74
CA TRP A 353 15.67 -13.06 -7.83
C TRP A 353 14.36 -12.29 -7.99
N ALA A 354 14.39 -10.96 -7.93
CA ALA A 354 13.22 -10.11 -8.02
C ALA A 354 13.34 -9.11 -9.16
N CYS A 355 12.28 -8.98 -9.96
CA CYS A 355 12.24 -8.15 -11.16
C CYS A 355 11.10 -7.12 -11.15
N GLY A 356 11.26 -6.13 -12.02
CA GLY A 356 10.45 -4.91 -12.07
C GLY A 356 11.00 -3.84 -11.13
N MET A 357 10.74 -2.57 -11.43
CA MET A 357 11.10 -1.46 -10.54
C MET A 357 10.54 -1.72 -9.14
N CYS A 358 11.41 -1.72 -8.12
CA CYS A 358 11.07 -2.09 -6.74
C CYS A 358 10.54 -3.52 -6.54
N GLY A 359 10.82 -4.44 -7.45
CA GLY A 359 10.38 -5.85 -7.35
C GLY A 359 8.91 -6.08 -7.70
N ILE A 360 8.21 -5.12 -8.32
CA ILE A 360 6.76 -5.20 -8.60
C ILE A 360 6.31 -6.48 -9.33
N ALA A 361 7.17 -7.12 -10.12
CA ALA A 361 6.84 -8.35 -10.84
C ALA A 361 7.21 -9.63 -10.07
N TYR A 362 7.75 -9.51 -8.85
CA TYR A 362 8.21 -10.62 -8.03
C TYR A 362 7.04 -11.48 -7.54
N ASP A 363 6.20 -10.89 -6.67
CA ASP A 363 5.05 -11.56 -6.08
C ASP A 363 3.79 -10.74 -6.34
N THR A 364 2.87 -11.34 -7.09
CA THR A 364 1.67 -10.68 -7.60
C THR A 364 0.53 -11.67 -7.61
N LEU A 365 -0.61 -11.26 -7.06
CA LEU A 365 -1.78 -12.12 -6.98
C LEU A 365 -3.08 -11.32 -6.94
N TYR A 366 -4.19 -12.00 -7.25
CA TYR A 366 -5.53 -11.43 -7.19
C TYR A 366 -6.57 -12.46 -6.73
N PRO A 367 -7.64 -12.03 -6.03
CA PRO A 367 -8.67 -12.94 -5.53
C PRO A 367 -9.56 -13.47 -6.67
N ASN A 368 -10.03 -14.70 -6.51
CA ASN A 368 -10.98 -15.35 -7.41
C ASN A 368 -12.36 -15.40 -6.75
N PHE A 369 -13.40 -15.17 -7.53
CA PHE A 369 -14.79 -15.32 -7.12
C PHE A 369 -15.38 -16.55 -7.80
N ALA A 370 -16.23 -17.28 -7.08
CA ALA A 370 -17.10 -18.25 -7.75
C ALA A 370 -17.97 -17.49 -8.75
N LYS A 371 -18.17 -18.01 -9.96
CA LYS A 371 -19.12 -17.43 -10.91
C LYS A 371 -20.46 -17.30 -10.20
N LEU A 372 -20.90 -16.06 -10.00
CA LEU A 372 -22.27 -15.77 -9.57
C LEU A 372 -23.14 -16.10 -10.78
N ASN A 373 -23.82 -17.25 -10.72
CA ASN A 373 -24.74 -17.67 -11.77
C ASN A 373 -26.01 -16.83 -11.76
#